data_AF-A0A7V5TZW4-F1
#
_entry.id   AF-A0A7V5TZW4-F1
#
_cell.length_a   1.000
_cell.length_b   1.000
_cell.length_c   1.000
_cell.angle_alpha   90.00
_cell.angle_beta   90.00
_cell.angle_gamma   90.00
#
_symmetry.space_group_name_H-M   'P 1'
#
loop_
_entity.id
_entity.type
_entity.pdbx_description
1 polymer ?
#
loop_
_entity_poly.entity_id
_entity_poly.type
_entity_poly.pdbx_seq_one_letter_code
_entity_poly.pdbx_strand_id
1 'polypeptide(L)'
;DISGLQFDPHMAETIARYNDIAVVVMHIKGTPKDMQKDPIYDDVIEEILQYLSKSITIAEKANIPTNQIIIDPGMGFGKRIVDNFEIIHKLAEFKCLDKPVLIGCSNKSFIGWILKTEKEERLEGTLGAHAYAIMQGANIIRVHEVGPHKKLAQIIDAIKNIHP
;
A
#
# COMPACT_ATOMS: atom_id res chain seq x y z
N ASP A 1 -4.27 -9.31 -3.71
CA ASP A 1 -5.46 -9.03 -4.55
C ASP A 1 -5.70 -7.53 -4.57
N ILE A 2 -5.61 -6.91 -5.77
CA ILE A 2 -5.80 -5.46 -5.93
C ILE A 2 -7.23 -5.00 -5.61
N SER A 3 -8.18 -5.94 -5.57
CA SER A 3 -9.58 -5.68 -5.26
C SER A 3 -9.94 -5.92 -3.79
N GLY A 4 -8.95 -6.21 -2.95
CA GLY A 4 -9.17 -6.50 -1.53
C GLY A 4 -10.17 -7.62 -1.28
N LEU A 5 -10.21 -8.66 -2.13
CA LEU A 5 -11.16 -9.78 -2.08
C LEU A 5 -12.62 -9.38 -2.38
N GLN A 6 -12.86 -8.22 -2.99
CA GLN A 6 -14.21 -7.70 -3.22
C GLN A 6 -14.71 -7.86 -4.66
N PHE A 7 -13.86 -8.17 -5.64
CA PHE A 7 -14.31 -8.38 -7.02
C PHE A 7 -14.72 -9.82 -7.33
N ASP A 8 -14.00 -10.80 -6.76
CA ASP A 8 -14.31 -12.22 -6.92
C ASP A 8 -14.76 -12.80 -5.56
N PRO A 9 -16.04 -13.18 -5.41
CA PRO A 9 -16.57 -13.70 -4.16
C PRO A 9 -15.92 -15.03 -3.71
N HIS A 10 -15.29 -15.78 -4.63
CA HIS A 10 -14.66 -17.06 -4.32
C HIS A 10 -13.15 -16.94 -4.01
N MET A 11 -12.58 -15.74 -4.13
CA MET A 11 -11.14 -15.54 -3.94
C MET A 11 -10.70 -15.85 -2.51
N ALA A 12 -11.44 -15.37 -1.52
CA ALA A 12 -11.12 -15.57 -0.10
C ALA A 12 -11.17 -17.06 0.27
N GLU A 13 -12.24 -17.77 -0.12
CA GLU A 13 -12.37 -19.22 0.07
C GLU A 13 -11.26 -20.00 -0.64
N THR A 14 -10.86 -19.55 -1.83
CA THR A 14 -9.79 -20.17 -2.60
C THR A 14 -8.44 -20.07 -1.89
N ILE A 15 -8.13 -18.91 -1.31
CA ILE A 15 -6.89 -18.69 -0.56
C ILE A 15 -6.91 -19.51 0.74
N ALA A 16 -8.04 -19.54 1.45
CA ALA A 16 -8.18 -20.25 2.72
C ALA A 16 -7.96 -21.77 2.64
N ARG A 17 -7.99 -22.36 1.44
CA ARG A 17 -7.63 -23.78 1.24
C ARG A 17 -6.14 -24.07 1.45
N TYR A 18 -5.30 -23.04 1.55
CA TYR A 18 -3.86 -23.18 1.71
C TYR A 18 -3.42 -22.61 3.06
N ASN A 19 -2.75 -23.42 3.87
CA ASN A 19 -2.38 -23.04 5.24
C ASN A 19 -1.21 -22.05 5.33
N ASP A 20 -0.39 -21.92 4.27
CA ASP A 20 0.88 -21.19 4.32
C ASP A 20 0.94 -20.03 3.31
N ILE A 21 -0.21 -19.46 2.94
CA ILE A 21 -0.28 -18.37 1.96
C ILE A 21 -0.77 -17.09 2.64
N ALA A 22 0.07 -16.07 2.61
CA ALA A 22 -0.34 -14.70 2.98
C ALA A 22 -1.10 -14.02 1.84
N VAL A 23 -2.06 -13.16 2.20
CA VAL A 23 -2.82 -12.32 1.27
C VAL A 23 -2.53 -10.85 1.53
N VAL A 24 -2.23 -10.11 0.47
CA VAL A 24 -2.24 -8.66 0.48
C VAL A 24 -3.60 -8.18 -0.01
N VAL A 25 -4.39 -7.54 0.84
CA VAL A 25 -5.65 -6.89 0.46
C VAL A 25 -5.40 -5.41 0.21
N MET A 26 -5.75 -4.94 -0.98
CA MET A 26 -5.44 -3.58 -1.41
C MET A 26 -6.71 -2.77 -1.66
N HIS A 27 -6.66 -1.48 -1.35
CA HIS A 27 -7.71 -0.55 -1.74
C HIS A 27 -7.61 -0.13 -3.21
N ILE A 28 -8.74 -0.13 -3.91
CA ILE A 28 -8.94 0.49 -5.22
C ILE A 28 -10.29 1.23 -5.24
N LYS A 29 -10.33 2.43 -5.82
CA LYS A 29 -11.59 3.12 -6.13
C LYS A 29 -11.94 2.92 -7.59
N GLY A 30 -13.16 2.46 -7.86
CA GLY A 30 -13.56 1.97 -9.18
C GLY A 30 -12.89 0.64 -9.53
N THR A 31 -12.63 0.43 -10.81
CA THR A 31 -11.98 -0.77 -11.36
C THR A 31 -10.70 -0.39 -12.10
N PRO A 32 -9.78 -1.33 -12.39
CA PRO A 32 -8.58 -1.01 -13.17
C PRO A 32 -8.86 -0.35 -14.54
N LYS A 33 -10.07 -0.51 -15.08
CA LYS A 33 -10.49 0.08 -16.36
C LYS A 33 -10.88 1.56 -16.26
N ASP A 34 -11.36 2.02 -15.11
CA ASP A 34 -11.96 3.34 -14.95
C ASP A 34 -11.51 4.11 -13.71
N MET A 35 -10.67 3.51 -12.85
CA MET A 35 -10.24 4.11 -11.57
C MET A 35 -9.62 5.51 -11.70
N GLN A 36 -9.02 5.83 -12.84
CA GLN A 36 -8.40 7.15 -13.06
C GLN A 36 -9.37 8.21 -13.61
N LYS A 37 -10.62 7.86 -13.87
CA LYS A 37 -11.64 8.80 -14.34
C LYS A 37 -12.20 9.57 -13.16
N ASP A 38 -11.61 10.74 -12.91
CA ASP A 38 -12.05 11.71 -11.90
C ASP A 38 -12.31 11.10 -10.50
N PRO A 39 -11.29 10.48 -9.86
CA PRO A 39 -11.46 9.93 -8.53
C PRO A 39 -11.66 11.09 -7.52
N ILE A 40 -12.79 11.05 -6.81
CA ILE A 40 -13.13 12.02 -5.77
C ILE A 40 -13.14 11.30 -4.42
N TYR A 41 -12.56 11.89 -3.40
CA TYR A 41 -12.66 11.46 -2.02
C TYR A 41 -13.08 12.66 -1.17
N ASP A 42 -13.93 12.40 -0.18
CA ASP A 42 -14.26 13.39 0.86
C ASP A 42 -13.14 13.39 1.92
N ASP A 43 -12.79 12.19 2.41
CA ASP A 43 -11.58 11.92 3.19
C ASP A 43 -10.94 10.62 2.69
N VAL A 44 -9.77 10.76 2.04
CA VAL A 44 -9.11 9.61 1.43
C VAL A 44 -8.64 8.59 2.48
N ILE A 45 -8.26 9.02 3.68
CA ILE A 45 -7.74 8.10 4.69
C ILE A 45 -8.89 7.33 5.31
N GLU A 46 -9.97 8.01 5.70
CA GLU A 46 -11.14 7.36 6.29
C GLU A 46 -11.74 6.34 5.32
N GLU A 47 -11.94 6.72 4.05
CA GLU A 47 -12.51 5.83 3.04
C GLU A 47 -11.64 4.57 2.81
N ILE A 48 -10.30 4.73 2.78
CA ILE A 48 -9.40 3.58 2.62
C ILE A 48 -9.45 2.69 3.86
N LEU A 49 -9.45 3.25 5.07
CA LEU A 49 -9.53 2.47 6.31
C LEU A 49 -10.83 1.64 6.38
N GLN A 50 -11.96 2.25 6.04
CA GLN A 50 -13.26 1.56 5.99
C GLN A 50 -13.23 0.40 4.96
N TYR A 51 -12.68 0.66 3.78
CA TYR A 51 -12.55 -0.36 2.74
C TYR A 51 -11.67 -1.54 3.19
N LEU A 52 -10.50 -1.26 3.75
CA LEU A 52 -9.55 -2.29 4.19
C LEU A 52 -10.10 -3.08 5.38
N SER A 53 -10.81 -2.42 6.31
CA SER A 53 -11.50 -3.09 7.42
C SER A 53 -12.53 -4.11 6.91
N LYS A 54 -13.30 -3.75 5.87
CA LYS A 54 -14.21 -4.68 5.19
C LYS A 54 -13.47 -5.84 4.53
N SER A 55 -12.36 -5.58 3.84
CA SER A 55 -11.52 -6.62 3.22
C SER A 55 -10.90 -7.58 4.24
N ILE A 56 -10.44 -7.07 5.39
CA ILE A 56 -9.97 -7.89 6.51
C ILE A 56 -11.10 -8.79 7.01
N THR A 57 -12.29 -8.22 7.21
CA THR A 57 -13.48 -8.98 7.64
C THR A 57 -13.84 -10.10 6.66
N ILE A 58 -13.72 -9.86 5.35
CA ILE A 58 -13.96 -10.88 4.32
C ILE A 58 -12.93 -12.02 4.45
N ALA A 59 -11.65 -11.69 4.60
CA ALA A 59 -10.58 -12.67 4.75
C ALA A 59 -10.76 -13.53 6.02
N GLU A 60 -11.03 -12.90 7.15
CA GLU A 60 -11.21 -13.57 8.44
C GLU A 60 -12.45 -14.49 8.44
N LYS A 61 -13.56 -14.06 7.81
CA LYS A 61 -14.75 -14.91 7.64
C LYS A 61 -14.50 -16.14 6.77
N ALA A 62 -13.56 -16.06 5.83
CA ALA A 62 -13.13 -17.21 5.05
C ALA A 62 -12.14 -18.13 5.79
N ASN A 63 -11.81 -17.81 7.05
CA ASN A 63 -10.81 -18.50 7.88
C ASN A 63 -9.35 -18.29 7.43
N ILE A 64 -9.04 -17.17 6.77
CA ILE A 64 -7.64 -16.78 6.55
C ILE A 64 -7.07 -16.30 7.89
N PRO A 65 -5.98 -16.88 8.39
CA PRO A 65 -5.34 -16.47 9.64
C PRO A 65 -5.01 -14.97 9.69
N THR A 66 -5.25 -14.33 10.84
CA THR A 66 -5.05 -12.90 11.05
C THR A 66 -3.62 -12.44 10.71
N ASN A 67 -2.63 -13.28 11.02
CA ASN A 67 -1.20 -13.06 10.78
C ASN A 67 -0.78 -13.28 9.32
N GLN A 68 -1.69 -13.71 8.46
CA GLN A 68 -1.49 -13.90 7.03
C GLN A 68 -2.13 -12.77 6.20
N ILE A 69 -2.73 -11.77 6.83
CA ILE A 69 -3.38 -10.64 6.15
C ILE A 69 -2.45 -9.42 6.21
N ILE A 70 -2.13 -8.87 5.05
CA ILE A 70 -1.34 -7.66 4.85
C ILE A 70 -2.24 -6.64 4.16
N ILE A 71 -2.14 -5.36 4.52
CA ILE A 71 -2.91 -4.28 3.89
C ILE A 71 -2.06 -3.42 2.97
N ASP A 72 -2.65 -2.95 1.88
CA ASP A 72 -2.03 -2.00 0.94
C ASP A 72 -3.02 -0.85 0.63
N PRO A 73 -2.71 0.41 0.99
CA PRO A 73 -3.55 1.56 0.67
C PRO A 73 -3.79 1.80 -0.83
N GLY A 74 -3.04 1.14 -1.71
CA GLY A 74 -3.27 1.10 -3.15
C GLY A 74 -2.82 2.37 -3.86
N MET A 75 -1.55 2.73 -3.71
CA MET A 75 -0.93 3.90 -4.32
C MET A 75 -1.20 3.97 -5.84
N GLY A 76 -1.77 5.08 -6.31
CA GLY A 76 -2.12 5.30 -7.71
C GLY A 76 -3.27 4.44 -8.25
N PHE A 77 -4.04 3.75 -7.40
CA PHE A 77 -5.24 3.01 -7.79
C PHE A 77 -6.50 3.83 -7.45
N GLY A 78 -6.88 4.67 -8.42
CA GLY A 78 -8.02 5.58 -8.35
C GLY A 78 -7.86 6.67 -7.30
N LYS A 79 -6.74 7.39 -7.37
CA LYS A 79 -6.35 8.42 -6.39
C LYS A 79 -5.84 9.64 -7.13
N ARG A 80 -6.21 10.84 -6.67
CA ARG A 80 -5.61 12.09 -7.14
C ARG A 80 -4.15 12.14 -6.69
N ILE A 81 -3.36 13.02 -7.31
CA ILE A 81 -1.95 13.20 -6.94
C ILE A 81 -1.82 13.57 -5.46
N VAL A 82 -2.67 14.48 -4.98
CA VAL A 82 -2.69 14.91 -3.56
C VAL A 82 -3.02 13.77 -2.61
N ASP A 83 -3.99 12.91 -2.96
CA ASP A 83 -4.38 11.77 -2.14
C ASP A 83 -3.21 10.79 -1.92
N ASN A 84 -2.36 10.61 -2.94
CA ASN A 84 -1.18 9.75 -2.81
C ASN A 84 -0.18 10.30 -1.79
N PHE A 85 0.04 11.62 -1.76
CA PHE A 85 0.90 12.24 -0.76
C PHE A 85 0.28 12.18 0.64
N GLU A 86 -1.02 12.39 0.74
CA GLU A 86 -1.74 12.30 2.01
C GLU A 86 -1.65 10.90 2.62
N ILE A 87 -1.80 9.84 1.82
CA ILE A 87 -1.64 8.45 2.27
C ILE A 87 -0.24 8.20 2.83
N ILE A 88 0.82 8.67 2.15
CA ILE A 88 2.19 8.53 2.64
C ILE A 88 2.36 9.32 3.94
N HIS A 89 1.84 10.54 4.00
CA HIS A 89 1.92 11.42 5.16
C HIS A 89 1.26 10.80 6.40
N LYS A 90 0.04 10.30 6.24
CA LYS A 90 -0.80 9.73 7.31
C LYS A 90 -0.68 8.20 7.42
N LEU A 91 0.38 7.60 6.87
CA LEU A 91 0.52 6.14 6.84
C LEU A 91 0.49 5.49 8.24
N ALA A 92 0.91 6.21 9.28
CA ALA A 92 0.85 5.73 10.65
C ALA A 92 -0.57 5.46 11.15
N GLU A 93 -1.60 6.10 10.59
CA GLU A 93 -2.99 5.90 10.98
C GLU A 93 -3.49 4.48 10.64
N PHE A 94 -2.94 3.85 9.60
CA PHE A 94 -3.27 2.48 9.20
C PHE A 94 -2.88 1.42 10.22
N LYS A 95 -2.04 1.75 11.21
CA LYS A 95 -1.70 0.87 12.33
C LYS A 95 -2.93 0.51 13.16
N CYS A 96 -4.01 1.30 13.12
CA CYS A 96 -5.26 0.99 13.81
C CYS A 96 -5.92 -0.31 13.33
N LEU A 97 -5.58 -0.79 12.13
CA LEU A 97 -6.07 -2.05 11.58
C LEU A 97 -5.30 -3.28 12.09
N ASP A 98 -4.21 -3.07 12.83
CA ASP A 98 -3.35 -4.13 13.41
C ASP A 98 -2.86 -5.16 12.37
N LYS A 99 -2.55 -4.70 11.16
CA LYS A 99 -1.97 -5.53 10.08
C LYS A 99 -0.65 -4.92 9.59
N PRO A 100 0.28 -5.74 9.07
CA PRO A 100 1.42 -5.24 8.33
C PRO A 100 0.97 -4.41 7.12
N VAL A 101 1.67 -3.30 6.88
CA VAL A 101 1.38 -2.36 5.79
C VAL A 101 2.39 -2.53 4.66
N LEU A 102 1.88 -2.79 3.46
CA LEU A 102 2.63 -2.76 2.21
C LEU A 102 2.39 -1.43 1.50
N ILE A 103 3.45 -0.83 0.94
CA ILE A 103 3.38 0.37 0.10
C ILE A 103 4.13 0.17 -1.22
N GLY A 104 3.51 0.58 -2.33
CA GLY A 104 4.12 0.53 -3.66
C GLY A 104 4.13 1.89 -4.37
N CYS A 105 5.13 2.72 -4.10
CA CYS A 105 5.30 4.04 -4.75
C CYS A 105 6.11 3.99 -6.05
N SER A 106 6.78 2.87 -6.35
CA SER A 106 7.81 2.80 -7.40
C SER A 106 7.30 3.16 -8.80
N ASN A 107 7.98 4.15 -9.41
CA ASN A 107 7.73 4.67 -10.76
C ASN A 107 6.32 5.25 -10.98
N LYS A 108 5.60 5.57 -9.89
CA LYS A 108 4.24 6.11 -9.96
C LYS A 108 4.22 7.54 -10.49
N SER A 109 3.14 7.89 -11.17
CA SER A 109 2.97 9.17 -11.86
C SER A 109 3.02 10.38 -10.94
N PHE A 110 2.57 10.27 -9.69
CA PHE A 110 2.60 11.38 -8.74
C PHE A 110 4.02 11.86 -8.42
N ILE A 111 5.02 10.96 -8.47
CA ILE A 111 6.44 11.32 -8.32
C ILE A 111 6.91 12.12 -9.54
N GLY A 112 6.64 11.62 -10.74
CA GLY A 112 6.97 12.32 -11.99
C GLY A 112 6.27 13.66 -12.13
N TRP A 113 5.07 13.81 -11.57
CA TRP A 113 4.34 15.09 -11.56
C TRP A 113 5.06 16.17 -10.73
N ILE A 114 5.59 15.81 -9.56
CA ILE A 114 6.38 16.74 -8.75
C ILE A 114 7.74 17.03 -9.37
N LEU A 115 8.46 15.98 -9.79
CA LEU A 115 9.83 16.11 -10.29
C LEU A 115 9.89 16.61 -11.74
N LYS A 116 8.78 16.57 -12.47
CA LYS A 116 8.68 16.84 -13.91
C LYS A 116 9.61 15.92 -14.73
N THR A 117 9.64 14.64 -14.37
CA THR A 117 10.52 13.64 -14.97
C THR A 117 9.76 12.46 -15.57
N GLU A 118 10.41 11.84 -16.57
CA GLU A 118 9.97 10.58 -17.15
C GLU A 118 10.15 9.42 -16.18
N LYS A 119 9.57 8.26 -16.50
CA LYS A 119 9.49 7.12 -15.58
C LYS A 119 10.88 6.65 -15.12
N GLU A 120 11.84 6.63 -16.02
CA GLU A 120 13.20 6.15 -15.83
C GLU A 120 14.02 7.02 -14.87
N GLU A 121 13.59 8.27 -14.66
CA GLU A 121 14.25 9.30 -13.85
C GLU A 121 13.53 9.55 -12.51
N ARG A 122 12.78 8.56 -12.01
CA ARG A 122 12.00 8.66 -10.76
C ARG A 122 12.62 7.93 -9.58
N LEU A 123 13.83 7.38 -9.73
CA LEU A 123 14.44 6.55 -8.71
C LEU A 123 14.63 7.33 -7.39
N GLU A 124 15.21 8.52 -7.44
CA GLU A 124 15.49 9.36 -6.28
C GLU A 124 14.20 9.77 -5.55
N GLY A 125 13.20 10.21 -6.31
CA GLY A 125 11.88 10.53 -5.75
C GLY A 125 11.19 9.31 -5.12
N THR A 126 11.33 8.15 -5.74
CA THR A 126 10.80 6.88 -5.22
C THR A 126 11.51 6.49 -3.91
N LEU A 127 12.84 6.60 -3.87
CA LEU A 127 13.62 6.32 -2.67
C LEU A 127 13.20 7.26 -1.54
N GLY A 128 13.05 8.56 -1.81
CA GLY A 128 12.58 9.53 -0.81
C GLY A 128 11.19 9.19 -0.27
N ALA A 129 10.24 8.86 -1.15
CA ALA A 129 8.89 8.46 -0.75
C ALA A 129 8.88 7.19 0.11
N HIS A 130 9.64 6.16 -0.27
CA HIS A 130 9.74 4.93 0.51
C HIS A 130 10.49 5.11 1.83
N ALA A 131 11.52 5.97 1.88
CA ALA A 131 12.22 6.30 3.11
C ALA A 131 11.24 6.85 4.15
N TYR A 132 10.44 7.83 3.74
CA TYR A 132 9.41 8.43 4.56
C TYR A 132 8.32 7.39 4.95
N ALA A 133 7.87 6.55 4.02
CA ALA A 133 6.90 5.51 4.31
C ALA A 133 7.41 4.50 5.37
N ILE A 134 8.67 4.07 5.31
CA ILE A 134 9.27 3.18 6.32
C ILE A 134 9.34 3.86 7.69
N MET A 135 9.66 5.16 7.73
CA MET A 135 9.65 5.96 8.96
C MET A 135 8.24 6.05 9.56
N GLN A 136 7.21 6.18 8.73
CA GLN A 136 5.82 6.20 9.18
C GLN A 136 5.26 4.82 9.57
N GLY A 137 5.98 3.74 9.25
CA GLY A 137 5.66 2.38 9.71
C GLY A 137 5.26 1.40 8.62
N ALA A 138 5.57 1.66 7.34
CA ALA A 138 5.49 0.63 6.31
C ALA A 138 6.35 -0.58 6.70
N ASN A 139 5.78 -1.80 6.59
CA ASN A 139 6.48 -3.05 6.85
C ASN A 139 7.09 -3.63 5.58
N ILE A 140 6.45 -3.39 4.43
CA ILE A 140 6.87 -3.93 3.14
C ILE A 140 6.83 -2.79 2.10
N ILE A 141 7.89 -2.69 1.31
CA ILE A 141 7.93 -1.79 0.14
C ILE A 141 7.98 -2.62 -1.15
N ARG A 142 7.09 -2.30 -2.10
CA ARG A 142 7.06 -2.95 -3.43
C ARG A 142 7.76 -2.07 -4.46
N VAL A 143 8.83 -2.59 -5.06
CA VAL A 143 9.78 -1.81 -5.87
C VAL A 143 10.14 -2.54 -7.16
N HIS A 144 10.57 -1.80 -8.19
CA HIS A 144 11.20 -2.39 -9.38
C HIS A 144 12.73 -2.52 -9.15
N GLU A 145 13.37 -1.51 -8.58
CA GLU A 145 14.82 -1.42 -8.37
C GLU A 145 15.20 -1.89 -6.96
N VAL A 146 15.37 -3.20 -6.78
CA VAL A 146 15.61 -3.81 -5.45
C VAL A 146 16.92 -3.36 -4.81
N GLY A 147 18.02 -3.27 -5.57
CA GLY A 147 19.35 -2.94 -5.04
C GLY A 147 19.39 -1.61 -4.26
N PRO A 148 19.00 -0.47 -4.89
CA PRO A 148 18.91 0.82 -4.22
C PRO A 148 17.99 0.81 -2.99
N HIS A 149 16.80 0.18 -3.10
CA HIS A 149 15.82 0.15 -2.01
C HIS A 149 16.28 -0.70 -0.82
N LYS A 150 17.04 -1.78 -1.06
CA LYS A 150 17.66 -2.56 0.02
C LYS A 150 18.64 -1.70 0.83
N LYS A 151 19.52 -0.95 0.15
CA LYS A 151 20.47 -0.04 0.81
C LYS A 151 19.73 1.04 1.61
N LEU A 152 18.68 1.61 1.02
CA LEU A 152 17.82 2.59 1.70
C LEU A 152 17.21 2.00 2.98
N ALA A 153 16.56 0.84 2.89
CA ALA A 153 15.92 0.20 4.03
C ALA A 153 16.93 -0.10 5.15
N GLN A 154 18.12 -0.60 4.83
CA GLN A 154 19.19 -0.85 5.81
C GLN A 154 19.59 0.41 6.58
N ILE A 155 19.70 1.56 5.89
CA ILE A 155 20.02 2.84 6.55
C ILE A 155 18.86 3.31 7.43
N ILE A 156 17.62 3.24 6.94
CA ILE A 156 16.45 3.64 7.73
C ILE A 156 16.27 2.75 8.96
N ASP A 157 16.48 1.44 8.85
CA ASP A 157 16.43 0.52 9.98
C ASP A 157 17.53 0.82 11.00
N ALA A 158 18.74 1.15 10.55
CA ALA A 158 19.82 1.58 11.44
C ALA A 158 19.45 2.86 12.21
N ILE A 159 18.78 3.83 11.56
CA ILE A 159 18.31 5.07 12.21
C ILE A 159 17.20 4.77 13.23
N LYS A 160 16.22 3.92 12.86
CA LYS A 160 15.06 3.61 13.72
C LYS A 160 15.42 2.81 14.97
N ASN A 161 16.47 2.00 14.90
CA ASN A 161 16.89 1.10 15.99
C ASN A 161 18.01 1.69 16.85
N ILE A 162 18.29 3.00 16.76
CA ILE A 162 19.16 3.66 17.74
C ILE A 162 18.41 3.67 19.06
N HIS A 163 18.84 2.83 20.00
CA HIS A 163 18.46 2.94 21.40
C HIS A 163 19.42 3.93 22.08
N PRO A 164 18.91 4.94 22.81
CA PRO A 164 19.74 5.78 23.66
C PRO A 164 20.40 4.97 24.80
#